data_AF-A0A379SYW8-F1
#
_entry.id   AF-A0A379SYW8-F1
#
_cell.length_a   1.000
_cell.length_b   1.000
_cell.length_c   1.000
_cell.angle_alpha   90.00
_cell.angle_beta   90.00
_cell.angle_gamma   90.00
#
_symmetry.space_group_name_H-M   'P 1'
#
loop_
_entity.id
_entity.type
_entity.pdbx_description
1 polymer ?
#
loop_
_entity_poly.entity_id
_entity_poly.type
_entity_poly.pdbx_seq_one_letter_code
_entity_poly.pdbx_strand_id
1 'polypeptide(L)'
;MLLVFIPQQDIHDVKSILNVISHLDITKQKEIHGFLKNELQEESDNVLIETNIAAVINILAKEDFSNVETTDFPQPFDVTDKITFNNLNAAEYIIEDYKIHHGKVSRIYSEFNQMGKNSSLSVLSSFRTIFVKLSTQYTGDELFFKIIDSSVEMVRKSANFTQIPLEELELCVSILAVDAFIRCKIFRDPNGVNDVVAKGHSS
;
A
#
# COMPACT_ATOMS: atom_id res chain seq x y z
N MET A 1 -14.48 53.81 11.50
CA MET A 1 -15.56 53.40 10.59
C MET A 1 -15.87 51.95 10.93
N LEU A 2 -17.05 51.66 11.50
CA LEU A 2 -17.44 50.31 11.88
C LEU A 2 -17.96 49.58 10.63
N LEU A 3 -17.45 48.38 10.37
CA LEU A 3 -18.01 47.46 9.37
C LEU A 3 -19.42 47.09 9.82
N VAL A 4 -20.42 47.37 8.99
CA VAL A 4 -21.82 46.99 9.23
C VAL A 4 -22.13 45.80 8.34
N PHE A 5 -22.50 44.68 8.95
CA PHE A 5 -22.95 43.49 8.22
C PHE A 5 -24.34 43.75 7.62
N ILE A 6 -24.46 43.61 6.31
CA ILE A 6 -25.68 43.73 5.51
C ILE A 6 -26.03 42.32 5.01
N PRO A 7 -27.02 41.63 5.62
CA PRO A 7 -27.33 40.23 5.30
C PRO A 7 -27.61 39.96 3.82
N GLN A 8 -28.15 40.93 3.09
CA GLN A 8 -28.44 40.77 1.65
C GLN A 8 -27.20 40.81 0.75
N GLN A 9 -26.10 41.40 1.23
CA GLN A 9 -24.88 41.63 0.44
C GLN A 9 -23.73 40.75 0.92
N ASP A 10 -23.69 40.43 2.22
CA ASP A 10 -22.57 39.75 2.86
C ASP A 10 -22.78 38.24 3.04
N ILE A 11 -23.99 37.72 2.76
CA ILE A 11 -24.25 36.29 2.73
C ILE A 11 -23.97 35.79 1.32
N HIS A 12 -22.84 35.11 1.15
CA HIS A 12 -22.47 34.45 -0.10
C HIS A 12 -22.77 32.95 0.00
N ASP A 13 -23.60 32.45 -0.91
CA ASP A 13 -23.82 31.01 -1.08
C ASP A 13 -22.86 30.42 -2.12
N VAL A 14 -22.63 29.10 -2.02
CA VAL A 14 -21.72 28.38 -2.91
C VAL A 14 -22.05 28.59 -4.38
N LYS A 15 -23.34 28.62 -4.74
CA LYS A 15 -23.77 28.78 -6.13
C LYS A 15 -23.46 30.18 -6.65
N SER A 16 -23.69 31.22 -5.84
CA SER A 16 -23.33 32.59 -6.18
C SER A 16 -21.82 32.78 -6.37
N ILE A 17 -21.01 32.21 -5.46
CA ILE A 17 -19.55 32.27 -5.57
C ILE A 17 -19.06 31.56 -6.83
N LEU A 18 -19.53 30.33 -7.08
CA LEU A 18 -19.17 29.56 -8.27
C LEU A 18 -19.59 30.27 -9.56
N ASN A 19 -20.76 30.92 -9.56
CA ASN A 19 -21.24 31.67 -10.71
C ASN A 19 -20.37 32.90 -10.99
N VAL A 20 -19.87 33.58 -9.96
CA VAL A 20 -18.90 34.67 -10.14
C VAL A 20 -17.60 34.13 -10.74
N ILE A 21 -17.04 33.06 -10.17
CA ILE A 21 -15.78 32.47 -10.62
C ILE A 21 -15.88 32.00 -12.07
N SER A 22 -16.97 31.33 -12.45
CA SER A 22 -17.16 30.77 -13.79
C SER A 22 -17.27 31.83 -14.90
N HIS A 23 -17.66 33.05 -14.56
CA HIS A 23 -17.75 34.18 -15.50
C HIS A 23 -16.47 35.03 -15.55
N LEU A 24 -15.46 34.73 -14.73
CA LEU A 24 -14.14 35.36 -14.85
C LEU A 24 -13.40 34.84 -16.08
N ASP A 25 -12.41 35.60 -16.54
CA ASP A 25 -11.51 35.14 -17.59
C ASP A 25 -10.60 34.00 -17.11
N ILE A 26 -10.08 33.23 -18.06
CA ILE A 26 -9.26 32.05 -17.78
C ILE A 26 -8.02 32.35 -16.92
N THR A 27 -7.47 33.57 -16.98
CA THR A 27 -6.28 33.94 -16.19
C THR A 27 -6.67 34.05 -14.73
N LYS A 28 -7.75 34.78 -14.43
CA LYS A 28 -8.27 34.91 -13.07
C LYS A 28 -8.80 33.59 -12.50
N GLN A 29 -9.44 32.77 -13.33
CA GLN A 29 -9.86 31.43 -12.91
C GLN A 29 -8.65 30.58 -12.48
N LYS A 30 -7.52 30.66 -13.22
CA LYS A 30 -6.27 29.96 -12.85
C LYS A 30 -5.64 30.50 -11.58
N GLU A 31 -5.65 31.81 -11.36
CA GLU A 31 -5.15 32.42 -10.13
C GLU A 31 -5.96 31.96 -8.91
N ILE A 32 -7.30 31.97 -9.01
CA ILE A 32 -8.20 31.50 -7.95
C ILE A 32 -7.98 30.01 -7.68
N HIS A 33 -7.90 29.19 -8.74
CA HIS A 33 -7.62 27.77 -8.60
C HIS A 33 -6.26 27.52 -7.90
N GLY A 34 -5.21 28.24 -8.29
CA GLY A 34 -3.89 28.13 -7.65
C GLY A 34 -3.91 28.55 -6.19
N PHE A 35 -4.62 29.62 -5.86
CA PHE A 35 -4.82 30.08 -4.48
C PHE A 35 -5.55 29.02 -3.64
N LEU A 36 -6.69 28.52 -4.12
CA LEU A 36 -7.46 27.49 -3.43
C LEU A 36 -6.64 26.22 -3.22
N LYS A 37 -5.89 25.79 -4.24
CA LYS A 37 -5.01 24.62 -4.16
C LYS A 37 -3.94 24.76 -3.07
N ASN A 38 -3.36 25.96 -2.94
CA ASN A 38 -2.34 26.23 -1.93
C ASN A 38 -2.92 26.30 -0.51
N GLU A 39 -4.10 26.92 -0.35
CA GLU A 39 -4.72 27.13 0.96
C GLU A 39 -5.46 25.90 1.48
N LEU A 40 -6.13 25.15 0.61
CA LEU A 40 -6.95 24.00 0.98
C LEU A 40 -6.16 22.71 1.15
N GLN A 41 -4.86 22.71 0.89
CA GLN A 41 -4.00 21.51 0.92
C GLN A 41 -4.67 20.33 0.18
N GLU A 42 -5.31 20.58 -0.96
CA GLU A 42 -5.81 19.49 -1.79
C GLU A 42 -4.60 18.65 -2.19
N GLU A 43 -4.54 17.41 -1.65
CA GLU A 43 -3.65 16.40 -2.18
C GLU A 43 -3.86 16.41 -3.69
N SER A 44 -2.75 16.62 -4.41
CA SER A 44 -2.67 16.73 -5.87
C SER A 44 -3.71 15.89 -6.58
N ASP A 45 -4.24 16.39 -7.72
CA ASP A 45 -4.96 15.63 -8.77
C ASP A 45 -4.22 14.34 -9.17
N ASN A 46 -4.15 13.39 -8.25
CA ASN A 46 -3.75 12.04 -8.48
C ASN A 46 -5.03 11.46 -9.05
N VAL A 47 -5.08 11.32 -10.37
CA VAL A 47 -5.95 10.33 -10.98
C VAL A 47 -5.73 9.07 -10.15
N LEU A 48 -6.70 8.72 -9.30
CA LEU A 48 -6.56 7.57 -8.44
C LEU A 48 -6.50 6.38 -9.39
N ILE A 49 -5.37 5.68 -9.38
CA ILE A 49 -5.15 4.51 -10.23
C ILE A 49 -5.62 3.29 -9.45
N GLU A 50 -6.30 2.37 -10.13
CA GLU A 50 -6.64 1.09 -9.54
C GLU A 50 -5.37 0.25 -9.33
N THR A 51 -5.28 -0.43 -8.19
CA THR A 51 -4.17 -1.34 -7.92
C THR A 51 -4.67 -2.75 -7.61
N ASN A 52 -3.90 -3.74 -8.07
CA ASN A 52 -4.21 -5.14 -7.77
C ASN A 52 -3.98 -5.48 -6.29
N ILE A 53 -3.11 -4.73 -5.59
CA ILE A 53 -2.96 -4.88 -4.13
C ILE A 53 -4.26 -4.48 -3.42
N ALA A 54 -4.88 -3.35 -3.79
CA ALA A 54 -6.16 -2.95 -3.22
C ALA A 54 -7.28 -3.95 -3.53
N ALA A 55 -7.31 -4.52 -4.74
CA ALA A 55 -8.28 -5.54 -5.09
C ALA A 55 -8.13 -6.83 -4.24
N VAL A 56 -6.90 -7.30 -4.01
CA VAL A 56 -6.65 -8.46 -3.14
C VAL A 56 -6.97 -8.15 -1.68
N ILE A 57 -6.64 -6.94 -1.19
CA ILE A 57 -7.01 -6.51 0.17
C ILE A 57 -8.52 -6.50 0.36
N ASN A 58 -9.31 -6.02 -0.61
CA ASN A 58 -10.77 -6.03 -0.53
C ASN A 58 -11.36 -7.46 -0.42
N ILE A 59 -10.63 -8.47 -0.91
CA ILE A 59 -11.00 -9.89 -0.78
C ILE A 59 -10.55 -10.42 0.58
N LEU A 60 -9.29 -10.20 0.96
CA LEU A 60 -8.71 -10.61 2.25
C LEU A 60 -9.50 -10.06 3.44
N ALA A 61 -9.98 -8.82 3.38
CA ALA A 61 -10.78 -8.19 4.42
C ALA A 61 -12.07 -8.98 4.76
N LYS A 62 -12.57 -9.80 3.82
CA LYS A 62 -13.79 -10.60 4.00
C LYS A 62 -13.50 -12.01 4.53
N GLU A 63 -12.22 -12.37 4.68
CA GLU A 63 -11.80 -13.69 5.11
C GLU A 63 -11.79 -13.81 6.63
N ASP A 64 -12.13 -14.99 7.12
CA ASP A 64 -12.04 -15.31 8.53
C ASP A 64 -10.66 -15.88 8.86
N PHE A 65 -9.78 -15.07 9.47
CA PHE A 65 -8.44 -15.49 9.88
C PHE A 65 -8.40 -16.28 11.20
N SER A 66 -9.53 -16.49 11.89
CA SER A 66 -9.55 -17.31 13.11
C SER A 66 -9.29 -18.80 12.85
N ASN A 67 -9.52 -19.25 11.61
CA ASN A 67 -9.34 -20.63 11.19
C ASN A 67 -8.00 -20.82 10.48
N VAL A 68 -7.14 -21.67 11.06
CA VAL A 68 -5.86 -22.07 10.48
C VAL A 68 -6.09 -23.18 9.46
N GLU A 69 -5.91 -22.87 8.18
CA GLU A 69 -5.84 -23.89 7.14
C GLU A 69 -4.42 -24.47 7.15
N THR A 70 -4.28 -25.73 7.55
CA THR A 70 -3.01 -26.46 7.41
C THR A 70 -2.77 -26.72 5.92
N THR A 71 -1.88 -25.94 5.31
CA THR A 71 -1.39 -26.23 3.97
C THR A 71 0.06 -26.70 4.06
N ASP A 72 0.29 -27.98 3.73
CA ASP A 72 1.62 -28.53 3.47
C ASP A 72 2.16 -27.97 2.15
N PHE A 73 2.62 -26.72 2.18
CA PHE A 73 3.50 -26.22 1.12
C PHE A 73 4.94 -26.50 1.55
N PRO A 74 5.68 -27.37 0.82
CA PRO A 74 7.10 -27.56 1.11
C PRO A 74 7.81 -26.23 0.88
N GLN A 75 8.28 -25.61 1.96
CA GLN A 75 9.10 -24.41 1.87
C GLN A 75 10.55 -24.83 1.56
N PRO A 76 11.20 -24.20 0.56
CA PRO A 76 12.55 -24.58 0.15
C PRO A 76 13.64 -24.17 1.16
N PHE A 77 13.29 -23.47 2.25
CA PHE A 77 14.20 -23.00 3.30
C PHE A 77 13.44 -22.81 4.62
N ASP A 78 14.17 -22.71 5.74
CA ASP A 78 13.61 -22.38 7.04
C ASP A 78 13.38 -20.86 7.16
N VAL A 79 12.15 -20.45 7.46
CA VAL A 79 11.77 -19.05 7.69
C VAL A 79 12.67 -18.41 8.75
N THR A 80 13.05 -19.16 9.78
CA THR A 80 13.90 -18.73 10.91
C THR A 80 15.30 -18.34 10.45
N ASP A 81 15.89 -19.13 9.53
CA ASP A 81 17.21 -18.84 8.96
C ASP A 81 17.17 -17.52 8.17
N LYS A 82 16.07 -17.28 7.46
CA LYS A 82 15.88 -16.04 6.71
C LYS A 82 15.69 -14.82 7.62
N ILE A 83 14.95 -14.96 8.71
CA ILE A 83 14.79 -13.91 9.74
C ILE A 83 16.15 -13.51 10.29
N THR A 84 16.93 -14.51 10.71
CA THR A 84 18.27 -14.31 11.28
C THR A 84 19.22 -13.67 10.26
N PHE A 85 19.27 -14.19 9.03
CA PHE A 85 20.14 -13.67 7.97
C PHE A 85 19.86 -12.19 7.62
N ASN A 86 18.60 -11.76 7.72
CA ASN A 86 18.18 -10.41 7.38
C ASN A 86 18.07 -9.47 8.60
N ASN A 87 18.44 -9.92 9.81
CA ASN A 87 18.36 -9.14 11.07
C ASN A 87 16.95 -8.63 11.38
N LEU A 88 15.94 -9.52 11.33
CA LEU A 88 14.52 -9.19 11.52
C LEU A 88 14.01 -9.50 12.93
N ASN A 89 14.64 -8.94 13.97
CA ASN A 89 14.36 -9.33 15.37
C ASN A 89 12.97 -8.89 15.86
N ALA A 90 12.53 -7.70 15.49
CA ALA A 90 11.21 -7.19 15.87
C ALA A 90 10.13 -7.65 14.89
N ALA A 91 10.47 -7.72 13.59
CA ALA A 91 9.58 -8.22 12.57
C ALA A 91 9.33 -9.73 12.70
N GLU A 92 10.21 -10.49 13.38
CA GLU A 92 10.02 -11.91 13.70
C GLU A 92 8.65 -12.19 14.32
N TYR A 93 8.21 -11.41 15.31
CA TYR A 93 6.91 -11.59 15.95
C TYR A 93 5.76 -11.55 14.94
N ILE A 94 5.78 -10.58 14.02
CA ILE A 94 4.76 -10.44 12.97
C ILE A 94 4.85 -11.58 11.96
N ILE A 95 6.07 -11.99 11.58
CA ILE A 95 6.29 -13.07 10.63
C ILE A 95 5.79 -14.40 11.20
N GLU A 96 6.10 -14.69 12.46
CA GLU A 96 5.67 -15.90 13.16
C GLU A 96 4.16 -15.94 13.36
N ASP A 97 3.54 -14.82 13.73
CA ASP A 97 2.09 -14.73 13.94
C ASP A 97 1.32 -14.98 12.64
N TYR A 98 1.80 -14.45 11.51
CA TYR A 98 1.04 -14.47 10.25
C TYR A 98 1.50 -15.49 9.21
N LYS A 99 2.65 -16.16 9.39
CA LYS A 99 3.11 -17.20 8.42
C LYS A 99 2.10 -18.34 8.25
N ILE A 100 1.31 -18.61 9.29
CA ILE A 100 0.25 -19.63 9.27
C ILE A 100 -0.83 -19.35 8.21
N HIS A 101 -0.99 -18.09 7.78
CA HIS A 101 -1.99 -17.70 6.78
C HIS A 101 -1.51 -17.86 5.33
N HIS A 102 -0.27 -18.31 5.09
CA HIS A 102 0.30 -18.51 3.75
C HIS A 102 -0.58 -19.37 2.84
N GLY A 103 -1.20 -20.43 3.39
CA GLY A 103 -2.12 -21.30 2.65
C GLY A 103 -3.35 -20.56 2.14
N LYS A 104 -4.01 -19.81 3.04
CA LYS A 104 -5.19 -18.99 2.72
C LYS A 104 -4.86 -17.91 1.69
N VAL A 105 -3.72 -17.24 1.82
CA VAL A 105 -3.24 -16.27 0.82
C VAL A 105 -3.01 -16.95 -0.55
N SER A 106 -2.45 -18.17 -0.57
CA SER A 106 -2.28 -18.96 -1.80
C SER A 106 -3.62 -19.28 -2.49
N ARG A 107 -4.65 -19.64 -1.70
CA ARG A 107 -6.01 -19.89 -2.21
C ARG A 107 -6.60 -18.63 -2.82
N ILE A 108 -6.55 -17.51 -2.10
CA ILE A 108 -7.05 -16.20 -2.57
C ILE A 108 -6.35 -15.77 -3.85
N TYR A 109 -5.03 -15.93 -3.94
CA TYR A 109 -4.30 -15.67 -5.18
C TYR A 109 -4.74 -16.56 -6.33
N SER A 110 -5.05 -17.83 -6.06
CA SER A 110 -5.53 -18.77 -7.08
C SER A 110 -6.90 -18.38 -7.60
N GLU A 111 -7.82 -18.00 -6.72
CA GLU A 111 -9.15 -17.48 -7.08
C GLU A 111 -9.03 -16.16 -7.86
N PHE A 112 -8.17 -15.25 -7.39
CA PHE A 112 -7.97 -13.95 -8.02
C PHE A 112 -7.32 -14.07 -9.42
N ASN A 113 -6.41 -15.04 -9.62
CA ASN A 113 -5.82 -15.34 -10.92
C ASN A 113 -6.82 -15.96 -11.91
N GLN A 114 -7.90 -16.60 -11.44
CA GLN A 114 -8.97 -17.07 -12.33
C GLN A 114 -9.79 -15.91 -12.90
N MET A 115 -9.85 -14.78 -12.18
CA MET A 115 -10.53 -13.55 -12.60
C MET A 115 -9.70 -12.68 -13.56
N GLY A 116 -8.38 -12.89 -13.65
CA GLY A 116 -7.49 -12.15 -14.55
C GLY A 116 -6.08 -12.73 -14.65
N LYS A 117 -5.45 -12.64 -15.83
CA LYS A 117 -4.09 -13.15 -16.05
C LYS A 117 -3.07 -12.27 -15.30
N ASN A 118 -2.25 -12.89 -14.44
CA ASN A 118 -1.08 -12.33 -13.74
C ASN A 118 -1.33 -11.48 -12.48
N SER A 119 -2.52 -11.52 -11.90
CA SER A 119 -2.88 -10.64 -10.79
C SER A 119 -2.06 -10.90 -9.52
N SER A 120 -1.88 -12.15 -9.09
CA SER A 120 -1.03 -12.46 -7.92
C SER A 120 0.44 -12.11 -8.16
N LEU A 121 0.93 -12.32 -9.38
CA LEU A 121 2.29 -11.93 -9.78
C LEU A 121 2.48 -10.42 -9.65
N SER A 122 1.48 -9.62 -10.07
CA SER A 122 1.54 -8.17 -9.96
C SER A 122 1.56 -7.68 -8.52
N VAL A 123 0.77 -8.31 -7.61
CA VAL A 123 0.79 -7.97 -6.18
C VAL A 123 2.16 -8.27 -5.57
N LEU A 124 2.70 -9.47 -5.80
CA LEU A 124 4.04 -9.84 -5.34
C LEU A 124 5.14 -8.94 -5.94
N SER A 125 4.97 -8.52 -7.20
CA SER A 125 5.87 -7.57 -7.87
C SER A 125 5.81 -6.17 -7.26
N SER A 126 4.63 -5.72 -6.79
CA SER A 126 4.49 -4.46 -6.07
C SER A 126 5.28 -4.48 -4.76
N PHE A 127 5.15 -5.54 -3.95
CA PHE A 127 5.98 -5.71 -2.74
C PHE A 127 7.48 -5.75 -3.07
N ARG A 128 7.88 -6.48 -4.12
CA ARG A 128 9.27 -6.51 -4.59
C ARG A 128 9.76 -5.10 -4.94
N THR A 129 8.96 -4.32 -5.64
CA THR A 129 9.30 -2.97 -6.07
C THR A 129 9.45 -2.02 -4.89
N ILE A 130 8.53 -2.09 -3.93
CA ILE A 130 8.60 -1.32 -2.67
C ILE A 130 9.88 -1.69 -1.92
N PHE A 131 10.15 -2.99 -1.73
CA PHE A 131 11.38 -3.47 -1.10
C PHE A 131 12.64 -2.95 -1.80
N VAL A 132 12.75 -3.09 -3.12
CA VAL A 132 13.94 -2.63 -3.86
C VAL A 132 14.18 -1.14 -3.66
N LYS A 133 13.11 -0.31 -3.75
CA LYS A 133 13.22 1.14 -3.53
C LYS A 133 13.68 1.47 -2.12
N LEU A 134 13.05 0.86 -1.11
CA LEU A 134 13.32 1.16 0.30
C LEU A 134 14.65 0.55 0.80
N SER A 135 15.08 -0.57 0.22
CA SER A 135 16.34 -1.25 0.59
C SER A 135 17.60 -0.42 0.32
N THR A 136 17.47 0.67 -0.45
CA THR A 136 18.54 1.66 -0.64
C THR A 136 18.76 2.57 0.57
N GLN A 137 17.78 2.65 1.47
CA GLN A 137 17.74 3.59 2.59
C GLN A 137 17.61 2.87 3.94
N TYR A 138 16.92 1.74 3.98
CA TYR A 138 16.56 1.02 5.20
C TYR A 138 17.04 -0.43 5.14
N THR A 139 17.27 -1.05 6.30
CA THR A 139 17.64 -2.47 6.43
C THR A 139 16.94 -3.10 7.63
N GLY A 140 16.96 -4.44 7.73
CA GLY A 140 16.41 -5.18 8.88
C GLY A 140 14.94 -4.84 9.17
N ASP A 141 14.63 -4.73 10.47
CA ASP A 141 13.28 -4.45 10.98
C ASP A 141 12.67 -3.16 10.40
N GLU A 142 13.44 -2.08 10.33
CA GLU A 142 12.96 -0.79 9.83
C GLU A 142 12.51 -0.90 8.37
N LEU A 143 13.25 -1.64 7.53
CA LEU A 143 12.86 -1.89 6.15
C LEU A 143 11.54 -2.67 6.07
N PHE A 144 11.35 -3.67 6.93
CA PHE A 144 10.13 -4.47 6.95
C PHE A 144 8.91 -3.61 7.29
N PHE A 145 8.99 -2.81 8.34
CA PHE A 145 7.91 -1.90 8.73
C PHE A 145 7.63 -0.84 7.66
N LYS A 146 8.68 -0.27 7.03
CA LYS A 146 8.49 0.68 5.93
C LYS A 146 7.83 0.07 4.70
N ILE A 147 8.03 -1.22 4.44
CA ILE A 147 7.30 -1.93 3.38
C ILE A 147 5.81 -2.01 3.71
N ILE A 148 5.46 -2.33 4.96
CA ILE A 148 4.06 -2.35 5.42
C ILE A 148 3.46 -0.96 5.28
N ASP A 149 4.07 0.08 5.87
CA ASP A 149 3.60 1.47 5.79
C ASP A 149 3.35 1.92 4.34
N SER A 150 4.33 1.68 3.47
CA SER A 150 4.25 2.07 2.06
C SER A 150 3.17 1.31 1.30
N SER A 151 2.91 0.06 1.68
CA SER A 151 1.87 -0.78 1.08
C SER A 151 0.48 -0.35 1.56
N VAL A 152 0.33 -0.02 2.85
CA VAL A 152 -0.90 0.57 3.41
C VAL A 152 -1.23 1.87 2.68
N GLU A 153 -0.27 2.79 2.56
CA GLU A 153 -0.48 4.06 1.87
C GLU A 153 -0.80 3.88 0.38
N MET A 154 -0.17 2.92 -0.30
CA MET A 154 -0.50 2.58 -1.69
C MET A 154 -1.95 2.11 -1.82
N VAL A 155 -2.41 1.26 -0.91
CA VAL A 155 -3.80 0.76 -0.92
C VAL A 155 -4.78 1.89 -0.66
N ARG A 156 -4.54 2.74 0.36
CA ARG A 156 -5.41 3.88 0.69
C ARG A 156 -5.57 4.88 -0.47
N LYS A 157 -4.55 5.03 -1.29
CA LYS A 157 -4.54 5.91 -2.47
C LYS A 157 -5.06 5.25 -3.75
N SER A 158 -5.53 4.01 -3.69
CA SER A 158 -6.03 3.28 -4.86
C SER A 158 -7.51 3.57 -5.11
N ALA A 159 -7.89 3.80 -6.36
CA ALA A 159 -9.29 4.10 -6.73
C ALA A 159 -10.28 2.97 -6.41
N ASN A 160 -9.82 1.73 -6.46
CA ASN A 160 -10.64 0.54 -6.23
C ASN A 160 -10.60 0.05 -4.78
N PHE A 161 -10.00 0.79 -3.84
CA PHE A 161 -9.99 0.40 -2.43
C PHE A 161 -11.36 0.63 -1.78
N THR A 162 -11.88 -0.38 -1.10
CA THR A 162 -13.08 -0.25 -0.28
C THR A 162 -12.65 0.08 1.14
N GLN A 163 -13.13 1.20 1.68
CA GLN A 163 -12.73 1.65 3.00
C GLN A 163 -13.10 0.62 4.08
N ILE A 164 -12.09 0.21 4.84
CA ILE A 164 -12.16 -0.67 6.01
C ILE A 164 -11.44 0.03 7.19
N PRO A 165 -11.66 -0.42 8.44
CA PRO A 165 -10.88 0.05 9.59
C PRO A 165 -9.36 -0.05 9.35
N LEU A 166 -8.60 0.90 9.91
CA LEU A 166 -7.15 0.96 9.70
C LEU A 166 -6.47 -0.30 10.22
N GLU A 167 -6.92 -0.80 11.37
CA GLU A 167 -6.41 -2.01 12.01
C GLU A 167 -6.62 -3.24 11.12
N GLU A 168 -7.75 -3.31 10.42
CA GLU A 168 -8.06 -4.39 9.48
C GLU A 168 -7.20 -4.32 8.22
N LEU A 169 -6.97 -3.10 7.71
CA LEU A 169 -6.06 -2.86 6.59
C LEU A 169 -4.62 -3.23 6.94
N GLU A 170 -4.13 -2.79 8.09
CA GLU A 170 -2.79 -3.10 8.59
C GLU A 170 -2.60 -4.61 8.77
N LEU A 171 -3.60 -5.30 9.31
CA LEU A 171 -3.61 -6.77 9.41
C LEU A 171 -3.48 -7.41 8.02
N CYS A 172 -4.34 -7.05 7.07
CA CYS A 172 -4.34 -7.63 5.73
C CYS A 172 -3.01 -7.39 4.99
N VAL A 173 -2.46 -6.16 5.08
CA VAL A 173 -1.18 -5.82 4.47
C VAL A 173 -0.02 -6.57 5.14
N SER A 174 -0.05 -6.71 6.47
CA SER A 174 0.97 -7.47 7.20
C SER A 174 0.99 -8.93 6.78
N ILE A 175 -0.18 -9.56 6.65
CA ILE A 175 -0.32 -10.94 6.15
C ILE A 175 0.28 -11.08 4.74
N LEU A 176 0.00 -10.13 3.84
CA LEU A 176 0.56 -10.14 2.49
C LEU A 176 2.08 -9.90 2.47
N ALA A 177 2.59 -9.02 3.33
CA ALA A 177 4.02 -8.77 3.47
C ALA A 177 4.76 -10.04 3.96
N VAL A 178 4.18 -10.77 4.92
CA VAL A 178 4.71 -12.05 5.40
C VAL A 178 4.65 -13.11 4.32
N ASP A 179 3.57 -13.21 3.53
CA ASP A 179 3.53 -14.11 2.37
C ASP A 179 4.61 -13.75 1.32
N ALA A 180 4.81 -12.46 1.03
CA ALA A 180 5.88 -12.00 0.14
C ALA A 180 7.28 -12.33 0.69
N PHE A 181 7.45 -12.29 2.02
CA PHE A 181 8.68 -12.72 2.69
C PHE A 181 8.91 -14.22 2.50
N ILE A 182 7.91 -15.06 2.78
CA ILE A 182 7.98 -16.52 2.61
C ILE A 182 8.26 -16.90 1.16
N ARG A 183 7.67 -16.20 0.19
CA ARG A 183 7.90 -16.45 -1.25
C ARG A 183 9.20 -15.85 -1.81
N CYS A 184 10.10 -15.39 -0.94
CA CYS A 184 11.35 -14.71 -1.32
C CYS A 184 11.19 -13.53 -2.29
N LYS A 185 10.05 -12.84 -2.22
CA LYS A 185 9.81 -11.62 -2.99
C LYS A 185 10.39 -10.40 -2.30
N ILE A 186 10.44 -10.41 -0.98
CA ILE A 186 11.18 -9.43 -0.19
C ILE A 186 12.22 -10.12 0.68
N PHE A 187 13.30 -9.39 1.00
CA PHE A 187 14.46 -9.88 1.74
C PHE A 187 15.23 -11.04 1.06
N ARG A 188 16.51 -11.16 1.38
CA ARG A 188 17.39 -12.12 0.73
C ARG A 188 17.19 -13.52 1.30
N ASP A 189 17.33 -14.51 0.43
CA ASP A 189 17.36 -15.93 0.80
C ASP A 189 18.78 -16.27 1.32
N PRO A 190 18.93 -16.88 2.51
CA PRO A 190 20.21 -17.33 3.04
C PRO A 190 20.99 -18.23 2.06
N ASN A 191 20.29 -19.01 1.25
CA ASN A 191 20.87 -19.93 0.27
C ASN A 191 21.26 -19.25 -1.06
N GLY A 192 21.04 -17.94 -1.20
CA GLY A 192 21.50 -17.14 -2.35
C GLY A 192 20.75 -17.38 -3.66
N VAL A 193 19.67 -18.18 -3.67
CA VAL A 193 18.98 -18.61 -4.91
C VAL A 193 18.23 -17.47 -5.62
N ASN A 194 17.99 -16.32 -4.96
CA ASN A 194 17.18 -15.22 -5.51
C ASN A 194 17.96 -13.95 -5.92
N ASP A 195 19.29 -13.91 -5.75
CA ASP A 195 20.12 -12.74 -6.08
C ASP A 195 20.92 -12.95 -7.38
N VAL A 196 20.25 -12.82 -8.52
CA VAL A 196 20.93 -12.56 -9.81
C VAL A 196 21.33 -11.08 -10.00
N VAL A 197 21.18 -10.20 -8.99
CA VAL A 197 21.42 -8.75 -9.15
C VAL A 197 22.47 -8.17 -8.17
N ALA A 198 23.18 -8.98 -7.38
CA ALA A 198 24.17 -8.46 -6.42
C ALA A 198 25.58 -9.06 -6.53
N LYS A 199 26.06 -9.31 -7.76
CA LYS A 199 27.50 -9.48 -8.02
C LYS A 199 27.99 -8.40 -9.00
N GLY A 200 28.25 -7.23 -8.46
CA GLY A 200 28.96 -6.15 -9.16
C GLY A 200 29.17 -4.99 -8.18
N HIS A 201 30.42 -4.56 -8.03
CA HIS A 201 30.96 -3.62 -7.04
C HIS A 201 31.48 -4.24 -5.74
N SER A 202 32.43 -5.15 -5.89
CA SER A 202 33.59 -5.25 -4.99
C SER A 202 34.76 -5.80 -5.80
N SER A 203 35.48 -4.90 -6.47
CA SER A 203 36.89 -4.99 -6.89
C SER A 203 37.33 -3.60 -7.33
#